data_AF-A0A1V2MD55-F1
#
_entry.id   AF-A0A1V2MD55-F1
#
_cell.length_a   1.000
_cell.length_b   1.000
_cell.length_c   1.000
_cell.angle_alpha   90.00
_cell.angle_beta   90.00
_cell.angle_gamma   90.00
#
_symmetry.space_group_name_H-M   'P 1'
#
loop_
_entity.id
_entity.type
_entity.pdbx_description
1 polymer ?
#
loop_
_entity_poly.entity_id
_entity_poly.type
_entity_poly.pdbx_seq_one_letter_code
_entity_poly.pdbx_strand_id
1 'polypeptide(L)'
;MYFENLKLKKIDTKKVKASQYNHIEKEYKKKKLSERLTQIEGLKVQRDMYSAFLIMNVNEDLESINDKKCENRFDKFVKLHDKEINRLKLNKNLSSMGI
;
A
#
# COMPACT_ATOMS: atom_id res chain seq x y z
N MET A 1 -22.01 8.87 -2.87
CA MET A 1 -22.02 7.39 -2.82
C MET A 1 -21.67 6.99 -1.39
N TYR A 2 -22.45 6.08 -0.80
CA TYR A 2 -22.24 5.59 0.56
C TYR A 2 -22.09 4.07 0.53
N PHE A 3 -21.28 3.52 1.42
CA PHE A 3 -21.16 2.08 1.67
C PHE A 3 -21.24 1.89 3.18
N GLU A 4 -22.17 1.06 3.66
CA GLU A 4 -22.41 0.84 5.10
C GLU A 4 -22.48 2.16 5.92
N ASN A 5 -23.26 3.13 5.44
CA ASN A 5 -23.42 4.48 6.03
C ASN A 5 -22.15 5.36 6.06
N LEU A 6 -21.05 4.91 5.45
CA LEU A 6 -19.82 5.69 5.30
C LEU A 6 -19.75 6.36 3.94
N LYS A 7 -19.34 7.65 3.92
CA LYS A 7 -19.13 8.40 2.69
C LYS A 7 -17.91 7.86 1.94
N LEU A 8 -18.11 7.41 0.70
CA LEU A 8 -17.02 6.96 -0.15
C LEU A 8 -16.25 8.15 -0.73
N LYS A 9 -14.92 8.09 -0.63
CA LYS A 9 -14.00 9.03 -1.28
C LYS A 9 -13.33 8.32 -2.45
N LYS A 10 -13.44 8.89 -3.66
CA LYS A 10 -12.83 8.34 -4.87
C LYS A 10 -11.57 9.11 -5.19
N ILE A 11 -10.45 8.41 -5.28
CA ILE A 11 -9.15 8.99 -5.64
C ILE A 11 -8.97 9.06 -7.15
N ASP A 12 -8.13 9.99 -7.61
CA ASP A 12 -7.60 9.96 -8.97
C ASP A 12 -6.47 8.92 -9.06
N THR A 13 -6.81 7.72 -9.51
CA THR A 13 -5.86 6.61 -9.62
C THR A 13 -4.74 6.87 -10.62
N LYS A 14 -4.98 7.73 -11.64
CA LYS A 14 -3.99 8.07 -12.66
C LYS A 14 -2.98 9.09 -12.15
N LYS A 15 -3.38 9.98 -11.24
CA LYS A 15 -2.47 10.92 -10.57
C LYS A 15 -1.71 10.24 -9.44
N VAL A 16 -2.43 9.53 -8.56
CA VAL A 16 -1.85 8.90 -7.37
C VAL A 16 -0.87 7.78 -7.70
N LYS A 17 -1.14 6.94 -8.73
CA LYS A 17 -0.29 5.81 -9.17
C LYS A 17 0.33 4.99 -8.01
N ALA A 18 -0.48 4.66 -7.00
CA ALA A 18 -0.01 4.09 -5.73
C ALA A 18 0.89 2.84 -5.89
N SER A 19 0.60 1.97 -6.85
CA SER A 19 1.40 0.75 -7.09
C SER A 19 2.85 1.03 -7.52
N GLN A 20 3.12 2.23 -8.01
CA GLN A 20 4.43 2.67 -8.50
C GLN A 20 5.18 3.54 -7.48
N TYR A 21 4.49 4.15 -6.52
CA TYR A 21 5.10 5.15 -5.65
C TYR A 21 5.92 4.54 -4.50
N ASN A 22 7.06 5.14 -4.17
CA ASN A 22 7.86 4.88 -2.99
C ASN A 22 7.88 6.13 -2.10
N HIS A 23 7.29 6.08 -0.91
CA HIS A 23 7.18 7.25 -0.02
C HIS A 23 8.51 7.65 0.64
N ILE A 24 9.49 6.77 0.65
CA ILE A 24 10.82 7.03 1.23
C ILE A 24 11.67 7.82 0.24
N GLU A 25 11.75 7.33 -1.00
CA GLU A 25 12.50 7.99 -2.09
C GLU A 25 11.70 9.13 -2.72
N LYS A 26 10.38 9.18 -2.48
CA LYS A 26 9.43 10.14 -3.06
C LYS A 26 9.37 10.06 -4.59
N GLU A 27 9.58 8.85 -5.10
CA GLU A 27 9.69 8.58 -6.54
C GLU A 27 8.67 7.53 -7.02
N TYR A 28 8.33 7.60 -8.31
CA TYR A 28 7.51 6.62 -8.99
C TYR A 28 8.39 5.63 -9.75
N LYS A 29 8.40 4.38 -9.30
CA LYS A 29 9.11 3.27 -9.93
C LYS A 29 8.09 2.29 -10.51
N LYS A 30 8.12 2.11 -11.84
CA LYS A 30 7.27 1.11 -12.51
C LYS A 30 7.66 -0.29 -12.04
N LYS A 31 6.65 -1.11 -11.72
CA LYS A 31 6.80 -2.50 -11.30
C LYS A 31 5.99 -3.41 -12.21
N LYS A 32 6.49 -4.61 -12.48
CA LYS A 32 5.77 -5.67 -13.19
C LYS A 32 4.69 -6.26 -12.29
N LEU A 33 3.61 -6.73 -12.90
CA LEU A 33 2.51 -7.37 -12.16
C LEU A 33 2.95 -8.65 -11.43
N SER A 34 3.97 -9.33 -11.93
CA SER A 34 4.59 -10.50 -11.28
C SER A 34 5.40 -10.14 -10.02
N GLU A 35 5.82 -8.89 -9.86
CA GLU A 35 6.53 -8.42 -8.67
C GLU A 35 5.52 -8.17 -7.54
N ARG A 36 5.31 -9.18 -6.69
CA ARG A 36 4.36 -9.15 -5.57
C ARG A 36 4.92 -8.50 -4.30
N LEU A 37 6.25 -8.39 -4.21
CA LEU A 37 6.94 -7.75 -3.10
C LEU A 37 7.52 -6.40 -3.56
N THR A 38 7.48 -5.42 -2.67
CA THR A 38 8.15 -4.12 -2.81
C THR A 38 9.19 -4.01 -1.71
N GLN A 39 10.37 -3.52 -2.04
CA GLN A 39 11.40 -3.20 -1.06
C GLN A 39 11.27 -1.74 -0.63
N ILE A 40 11.07 -1.50 0.67
CA ILE A 40 11.00 -0.17 1.29
C ILE A 40 11.94 -0.19 2.48
N GLU A 41 12.97 0.66 2.49
CA GLU A 41 14.00 0.68 3.56
C GLU A 41 14.60 -0.70 3.90
N GLY A 42 14.81 -1.54 2.87
CA GLY A 42 15.32 -2.90 3.06
C GLY A 42 14.28 -3.92 3.53
N LEU A 43 13.07 -3.49 3.90
CA LEU A 43 11.95 -4.35 4.25
C LEU A 43 11.19 -4.81 3.00
N LYS A 44 10.76 -6.07 2.99
CA LYS A 44 9.92 -6.63 1.93
C LYS A 44 8.45 -6.52 2.34
N VAL A 45 7.70 -5.67 1.65
CA VAL A 45 6.26 -5.48 1.87
C VAL A 45 5.46 -6.01 0.69
N GLN A 46 4.28 -6.59 0.95
CA GLN A 46 3.38 -7.02 -0.11
C GLN A 46 2.87 -5.79 -0.89
N ARG A 47 3.01 -5.81 -2.21
CA ARG A 47 2.78 -4.66 -3.10
C ARG A 47 1.36 -4.08 -3.01
N ASP A 48 0.36 -4.94 -3.00
CA ASP A 48 -1.06 -4.56 -2.98
C ASP A 48 -1.45 -3.98 -1.60
N MET A 49 -0.94 -4.56 -0.50
CA MET A 49 -1.08 -4.00 0.86
C MET A 49 -0.41 -2.64 0.97
N TYR A 50 0.79 -2.50 0.40
CA TYR A 50 1.50 -1.23 0.38
C TYR A 50 0.79 -0.18 -0.49
N SER A 51 0.20 -0.59 -1.62
CA SER A 51 -0.64 0.31 -2.44
C SER A 51 -1.86 0.80 -1.67
N ALA A 52 -2.54 -0.08 -0.92
CA ALA A 52 -3.64 0.30 -0.05
C ALA A 52 -3.20 1.27 1.07
N PHE A 53 -2.03 1.03 1.66
CA PHE A 53 -1.41 1.94 2.63
C PHE A 53 -1.17 3.34 2.03
N LEU A 54 -0.70 3.45 0.79
CA LEU A 54 -0.53 4.74 0.14
C LEU A 54 -1.88 5.43 -0.14
N ILE A 55 -2.88 4.67 -0.60
CA ILE A 55 -4.23 5.19 -0.87
C ILE A 55 -4.90 5.74 0.38
N MET A 56 -4.76 5.09 1.54
CA MET A 56 -5.32 5.60 2.80
C MET A 56 -4.61 6.86 3.33
N ASN A 57 -3.45 7.21 2.76
CA ASN A 57 -2.62 8.35 3.12
C ASN A 57 -2.57 9.44 2.04
N VAL A 58 -3.57 9.51 1.16
CA VAL A 58 -3.69 10.64 0.22
C VAL A 58 -4.02 11.96 0.93
N ASN A 59 -3.73 13.05 0.25
CA ASN A 59 -4.18 14.39 0.62
C ASN A 59 -5.69 14.54 0.43
N GLU A 60 -6.24 15.62 0.96
CA GLU A 60 -7.67 15.91 0.85
C GLU A 60 -8.11 16.21 -0.60
N ASP A 61 -7.15 16.54 -1.46
CA ASP A 61 -7.32 16.65 -2.91
C ASP A 61 -7.70 15.31 -3.57
N LEU A 62 -7.43 14.18 -2.91
CA LEU A 62 -7.61 12.81 -3.44
C LEU A 62 -6.77 12.49 -4.69
N GLU A 63 -5.72 13.27 -4.95
CA GLU A 63 -4.90 13.21 -6.15
C GLU A 63 -3.41 13.00 -5.85
N SER A 64 -2.95 13.38 -4.65
CA SER A 64 -1.56 13.29 -4.25
C SER A 64 -1.38 12.52 -2.94
N ILE A 65 -0.22 11.87 -2.77
CA ILE A 65 0.14 11.14 -1.55
C ILE A 65 0.67 12.13 -0.51
N ASN A 66 0.29 11.93 0.76
CA ASN A 66 0.79 12.73 1.87
C ASN A 66 1.96 12.02 2.54
N ASP A 67 3.18 12.41 2.17
CA ASP A 67 4.42 11.78 2.68
C ASP A 67 4.52 11.85 4.20
N LYS A 68 4.16 12.98 4.80
CA LYS A 68 4.17 13.14 6.26
C LYS A 68 3.22 12.14 6.94
N LYS A 69 2.05 11.86 6.36
CA LYS A 69 1.15 10.82 6.90
C LYS A 69 1.74 9.43 6.72
N CYS A 70 2.38 9.15 5.58
CA CYS A 70 3.07 7.89 5.32
C CYS A 70 4.19 7.67 6.35
N GLU A 71 5.13 8.61 6.48
CA GLU A 71 6.24 8.57 7.44
C GLU A 71 5.72 8.29 8.87
N ASN A 72 4.71 9.04 9.34
CA ASN A 72 4.17 8.88 10.70
C ASN A 72 3.42 7.54 10.94
N ARG A 73 3.02 6.83 9.90
CA ARG A 73 2.18 5.62 10.00
C ARG A 73 2.90 4.36 9.55
N PHE A 74 4.07 4.48 8.91
CA PHE A 74 4.74 3.37 8.26
C PHE A 74 5.15 2.28 9.25
N ASP A 75 5.74 2.63 10.40
CA ASP A 75 6.11 1.67 11.44
C ASP A 75 4.94 0.80 11.91
N LYS A 76 3.77 1.42 12.09
CA LYS A 76 2.55 0.71 12.50
C LYS A 76 2.04 -0.18 11.37
N PHE A 77 2.11 0.30 10.12
CA PHE A 77 1.77 -0.50 8.96
C PHE A 77 2.65 -1.75 8.86
N VAL A 78 3.98 -1.62 8.97
CA VAL A 78 4.92 -2.76 8.92
C VAL A 78 4.60 -3.80 9.98
N LYS A 79 4.37 -3.38 11.24
CA LYS A 79 4.01 -4.31 12.33
C LYS A 79 2.73 -5.10 12.05
N LEU A 80 1.71 -4.44 11.51
CA LEU A 80 0.43 -5.09 11.16
C LEU A 80 0.56 -5.97 9.92
N HIS A 81 1.32 -5.51 8.92
CA HIS A 81 1.65 -6.25 7.72
C HIS A 81 2.33 -7.57 8.08
N ASP A 82 3.41 -7.55 8.86
CA ASP A 82 4.17 -8.75 9.18
C ASP A 82 3.35 -9.78 9.95
N LYS A 83 2.50 -9.31 10.87
CA LYS A 83 1.52 -10.16 11.56
C LYS A 83 0.59 -10.85 10.56
N GLU A 84 0.08 -10.11 9.58
CA GLU A 84 -0.82 -10.64 8.57
C GLU A 84 -0.12 -11.60 7.61
N ILE A 85 1.08 -11.27 7.14
CA ILE A 85 1.90 -12.17 6.30
C ILE A 85 2.17 -13.49 7.03
N ASN A 86 2.53 -13.43 8.32
CA ASN A 86 2.76 -14.63 9.12
C ASN A 86 1.48 -15.47 9.28
N ARG A 87 0.33 -14.82 9.48
CA ARG A 87 -0.98 -15.51 9.49
C ARG A 87 -1.28 -16.19 8.16
N LEU A 88 -1.00 -15.52 7.05
CA LEU A 88 -1.28 -16.02 5.70
C LEU A 88 -0.35 -17.17 5.30
N LYS A 89 0.93 -17.14 5.69
CA LYS A 89 1.89 -18.24 5.45
C LYS A 89 1.44 -19.59 6.01
N LEU A 90 0.60 -19.59 7.05
CA LEU A 90 0.04 -20.81 7.63
C LEU A 90 -1.05 -21.44 6.74
N ASN A 91 -1.54 -20.73 5.71
CA ASN A 91 -2.57 -21.19 4.79
C ASN A 91 -1.96 -21.60 3.43
N LYS A 92 -2.14 -22.86 3.04
CA LYS A 92 -1.50 -23.47 1.85
C LYS A 92 -2.05 -23.02 0.48
N ASN A 93 -3.10 -22.19 0.45
CA ASN A 93 -3.85 -21.87 -0.78
C ASN A 93 -3.66 -20.43 -1.30
N LEU A 94 -2.53 -19.77 -1.01
CA LEU A 94 -2.32 -18.34 -1.29
C LEU A 94 -1.23 -18.03 -2.32
N SER A 95 -1.07 -18.89 -3.33
CA SER A 95 -0.04 -18.74 -4.39
C SER A 95 -0.11 -17.40 -5.14
N SER A 96 -1.29 -16.79 -5.26
CA SER A 96 -1.49 -15.50 -5.94
C SER A 96 -0.94 -14.28 -5.17
N MET A 97 -0.64 -14.44 -3.87
CA MET A 97 -0.10 -13.36 -3.03
C MET A 97 1.44 -13.29 -3.04
N GLY A 98 2.12 -14.30 -3.59
CA GLY A 98 3.58 -14.37 -3.64
C GLY A 98 4.22 -14.54 -2.26
N ILE A 99 3.52 -15.26 -1.36
CA ILE A 99 3.90 -15.54 0.04
C ILE A 99 3.88 -17.05 0.26
#